data_AF-A0A3C0HQF2-F1
#
_entry.id   AF-A0A3C0HQF2-F1
#
_cell.length_a   1.000
_cell.length_b   1.000
_cell.length_c   1.000
_cell.angle_alpha   90.00
_cell.angle_beta   90.00
_cell.angle_gamma   90.00
#
_symmetry.space_group_name_H-M   'P 1'
#
loop_
_entity.id
_entity.type
_entity.pdbx_description
1 polymer ?
#
loop_
_entity_poly.entity_id
_entity_poly.type
_entity_poly.pdbx_seq_one_letter_code
_entity_poly.pdbx_strand_id
1 'polypeptide(L)'
;MDAYFAENRTISDAEVLADLAADVGVDAGGFIRHLNENERVYATAVIDEHNAAIEQGVTAVPTIVLDDVLPVQGAQDLESYERWIDRLLERRGT
;
A
#
# COMPACT_ATOMS: atom_id res chain seq x y z
N MET A 1 5.23 8.15 -4.49
CA MET A 1 6.31 7.16 -4.79
C MET A 1 7.55 7.88 -5.31
N ASP A 2 7.37 8.91 -6.14
CA ASP A 2 8.43 9.74 -6.73
C ASP A 2 9.46 10.23 -5.72
N ALA A 3 9.02 10.67 -4.54
CA ALA A 3 9.90 11.07 -3.43
C ALA A 3 11.03 10.06 -3.15
N TYR A 4 10.73 8.77 -3.15
CA TYR A 4 11.73 7.72 -2.91
C TYR A 4 12.43 7.30 -4.20
N PHE A 5 11.67 6.98 -5.24
CA PHE A 5 12.20 6.32 -6.44
C PHE A 5 12.81 7.27 -7.48
N ALA A 6 12.38 8.53 -7.53
CA ALA A 6 12.80 9.50 -8.53
C ALA A 6 13.59 10.67 -7.93
N GLU A 7 13.22 11.11 -6.72
CA GLU A 7 13.79 12.30 -6.08
C GLU A 7 14.85 11.98 -5.02
N ASN A 8 15.00 10.70 -4.64
CA ASN A 8 15.96 10.23 -3.64
C ASN A 8 15.85 10.97 -2.28
N ARG A 9 14.61 11.29 -1.87
CA ARG A 9 14.30 11.87 -0.55
C ARG A 9 14.31 10.78 0.53
N THR A 10 14.74 11.17 1.72
CA THR A 10 14.78 10.29 2.89
C THR A 10 13.39 10.15 3.52
N ILE A 11 12.55 9.24 3.00
CA ILE A 11 11.18 9.04 3.49
C ILE A 11 11.08 8.40 4.88
N SER A 12 12.20 8.09 5.52
CA SER A 12 12.26 7.71 6.95
C SER A 12 12.36 8.92 7.88
N ASP A 13 12.50 10.13 7.33
CA ASP A 13 12.49 11.39 8.08
C ASP A 13 11.07 11.95 8.21
N ALA A 14 10.65 12.25 9.44
CA ALA A 14 9.31 12.75 9.73
C ALA A 14 9.02 14.12 9.10
N GLU A 15 10.03 15.00 8.99
CA GLU A 15 9.87 16.31 8.34
C GLU A 15 9.69 16.14 6.83
N VAL A 16 10.44 15.22 6.21
CA VAL A 16 10.24 14.87 4.78
C VAL A 16 8.85 14.31 4.54
N LEU A 17 8.33 13.46 5.43
CA LEU A 17 6.95 12.95 5.34
C LEU A 17 5.90 14.05 5.55
N ALA A 18 6.15 15.01 6.45
CA ALA A 18 5.24 16.13 6.69
C ALA A 18 5.18 17.08 5.48
N ASP A 19 6.32 17.35 4.84
CA ASP A 19 6.38 18.10 3.58
C ASP A 19 5.59 17.39 2.47
N LEU A 20 5.79 16.07 2.32
CA LEU A 20 5.05 15.27 1.34
C LEU A 20 3.53 15.23 1.62
N ALA A 21 3.15 15.26 2.91
CA ALA A 21 1.76 15.35 3.31
C ALA A 21 1.17 16.71 2.90
N ALA A 22 1.92 17.80 3.05
CA ALA A 22 1.52 19.13 2.60
C ALA A 22 1.33 19.22 1.08
N ASP A 23 2.17 18.55 0.30
CA ASP A 23 2.04 18.49 -1.17
C ASP A 23 0.69 17.89 -1.63
N VAL A 24 0.07 17.03 -0.80
CA VAL A 24 -1.26 16.45 -1.06
C VAL A 24 -2.40 17.12 -0.27
N GLY A 25 -2.13 18.27 0.35
CA GLY A 25 -3.12 19.11 1.03
C GLY A 25 -3.36 18.79 2.51
N VAL A 26 -2.48 18.02 3.16
CA VAL A 26 -2.53 17.74 4.60
C VAL A 26 -1.67 18.74 5.36
N ASP A 27 -2.18 19.33 6.44
CA ASP A 27 -1.39 20.24 7.28
C ASP A 27 -0.16 19.53 7.89
N ALA A 28 1.04 20.03 7.60
CA ALA A 28 2.31 19.42 8.04
C ALA A 28 2.42 19.33 9.57
N GLY A 29 2.03 20.40 10.28
CA GLY A 29 2.08 20.43 11.74
C GLY A 29 1.08 19.46 12.39
N GLY A 30 -0.12 19.37 11.82
CA GLY A 30 -1.15 18.40 12.18
C GLY A 30 -0.72 16.96 11.89
N PHE A 31 -0.07 16.72 10.74
CA PHE A 31 0.47 15.42 10.38
C PHE A 31 1.51 14.94 11.40
N ILE A 32 2.52 15.75 11.73
CA ILE A 32 3.56 15.40 12.72
C ILE A 32 2.93 15.10 14.08
N ARG A 33 1.99 15.95 14.52
CA ARG A 33 1.30 15.75 15.80
C ARG A 33 0.55 14.43 15.82
N HIS A 34 -0.25 14.17 14.78
CA HIS A 34 -1.06 12.97 14.67
C HIS A 34 -0.20 11.70 14.58
N LEU A 35 0.90 11.76 13.82
CA LEU A 35 1.87 10.67 13.73
C LEU A 35 2.49 10.35 15.10
N ASN A 36 2.92 11.37 15.85
CA ASN A 36 3.50 11.18 17.18
C ASN A 36 2.49 10.64 18.20
N GLU A 37 1.26 11.14 18.18
CA GLU A 37 0.19 10.69 19.09
C GLU A 37 -0.22 9.23 18.85
N ASN A 38 -0.11 8.77 17.60
CA ASN A 38 -0.60 7.45 17.16
C ASN A 38 0.52 6.50 16.68
N GLU A 39 1.79 6.82 16.95
CA GLU A 39 2.96 6.08 16.45
C GLU A 39 2.82 4.57 16.71
N ARG A 40 2.49 4.19 17.95
CA ARG A 40 2.33 2.78 18.33
C ARG A 40 1.17 2.10 17.61
N VAL A 41 0.06 2.81 17.44
CA VAL A 41 -1.13 2.26 16.76
C VAL A 41 -0.81 1.97 15.30
N TYR A 42 -0.14 2.90 14.61
CA TYR A 42 0.26 2.72 13.22
C TYR A 42 1.35 1.67 13.07
N ALA A 43 2.35 1.65 13.97
CA ALA A 43 3.39 0.62 13.94
C ALA A 43 2.78 -0.79 14.10
N THR A 44 1.86 -0.98 15.05
CA THR A 44 1.14 -2.25 15.21
C THR A 44 0.33 -2.59 13.97
N ALA A 45 -0.45 -1.65 13.42
CA ALA A 45 -1.25 -1.91 12.22
C ALA A 45 -0.41 -2.35 11.01
N VAL A 46 0.73 -1.70 10.76
CA VAL A 46 1.64 -2.05 9.65
C VAL A 46 2.26 -3.44 9.85
N ILE A 47 2.67 -3.77 11.08
CA ILE A 47 3.25 -5.07 11.41
C ILE A 47 2.19 -6.18 11.29
N ASP A 48 0.97 -5.94 11.77
CA ASP A 48 -0.12 -6.91 11.71
C ASP A 48 -0.53 -7.19 10.25
N GLU A 49 -0.64 -6.17 9.41
CA GLU A 49 -0.92 -6.32 7.97
C GLU A 49 0.20 -7.10 7.26
N HIS A 50 1.47 -6.77 7.56
CA HIS A 50 2.62 -7.50 7.03
C HIS A 50 2.60 -8.99 7.41
N ASN A 51 2.34 -9.30 8.67
CA ASN A 51 2.28 -10.68 9.17
C ASN A 51 1.10 -11.43 8.54
N ALA A 52 -0.07 -10.80 8.44
CA ALA A 52 -1.23 -11.40 7.77
C ALA A 52 -0.94 -11.75 6.30
N ALA A 53 -0.22 -10.90 5.58
CA ALA A 53 0.20 -11.20 4.20
C ALA A 53 1.15 -12.42 4.15
N ILE A 54 2.13 -12.48 5.05
CA ILE A 54 3.05 -13.63 5.15
C ILE A 54 2.30 -14.92 5.48
N GLU A 55 1.34 -14.88 6.42
CA GLU A 55 0.50 -16.02 6.79
C GLU A 55 -0.34 -16.53 5.62
N GLN A 56 -0.72 -15.63 4.70
CA GLN A 56 -1.40 -15.97 3.45
C GLN A 56 -0.46 -16.46 2.34
N GLY A 57 0.85 -16.63 2.63
CA GLY A 57 1.84 -17.14 1.69
C GLY A 57 2.43 -16.09 0.74
N VAL A 58 2.23 -14.79 1.01
CA VAL A 58 2.85 -13.72 0.24
C VAL A 58 4.34 -13.67 0.55
N THR A 59 5.18 -13.78 -0.49
CA THR A 59 6.65 -13.80 -0.35
C THR A 59 7.36 -12.70 -1.15
N ALA A 60 6.62 -11.91 -1.94
CA ALA A 60 7.17 -10.84 -2.77
C ALA A 60 6.14 -9.73 -3.00
N VAL A 61 6.62 -8.53 -3.32
CA VAL A 61 5.79 -7.37 -3.68
C VAL A 61 6.11 -6.89 -5.11
N PRO A 62 5.11 -6.36 -5.85
CA PRO A 62 3.70 -6.31 -5.47
C PRO A 62 3.05 -7.70 -5.51
N THR A 63 2.10 -7.95 -4.61
CA THR A 63 1.15 -9.06 -4.72
C THR A 63 -0.25 -8.47 -4.61
N ILE A 64 -1.11 -8.77 -5.58
CA ILE A 64 -2.50 -8.29 -5.63
C ILE A 64 -3.43 -9.47 -5.37
N VAL A 65 -4.32 -9.34 -4.40
CA VAL A 65 -5.38 -10.33 -4.15
C VAL A 65 -6.65 -9.87 -4.87
N LEU A 66 -7.06 -10.61 -5.91
CA LEU A 66 -8.29 -10.33 -6.64
C LEU A 66 -9.44 -11.17 -6.07
N ASP A 67 -10.48 -10.46 -5.63
CA ASP A 67 -11.73 -11.02 -5.11
C ASP A 67 -11.55 -12.04 -3.97
N ASP A 68 -10.56 -11.82 -3.10
CA ASP A 68 -10.18 -12.72 -1.99
C ASP A 68 -9.83 -14.17 -2.40
N VAL A 69 -9.66 -14.44 -3.71
CA VAL A 69 -9.52 -15.80 -4.24
C VAL A 69 -8.25 -16.02 -5.06
N LEU A 70 -7.69 -14.96 -5.66
CA LEU A 70 -6.57 -15.09 -6.58
C LEU A 70 -5.41 -14.17 -6.16
N PRO A 71 -4.38 -14.70 -5.48
CA PRO A 71 -3.14 -13.96 -5.26
C PRO A 71 -2.32 -13.94 -6.56
N VAL A 72 -2.12 -12.74 -7.09
CA VAL A 72 -1.31 -12.45 -8.28
C VAL A 72 0.00 -11.82 -7.85
N GLN A 73 1.11 -12.53 -8.06
CA GLN A 73 2.44 -12.05 -7.70
C GLN A 73 3.11 -11.30 -8.86
N GLY A 74 3.82 -10.22 -8.53
CA GLY A 74 4.58 -9.40 -9.47
C GLY A 74 3.74 -8.31 -10.15
N ALA A 75 4.45 -7.38 -10.79
CA ALA A 75 3.84 -6.33 -11.60
C ALA A 75 3.40 -6.92 -12.94
N GLN A 76 2.11 -7.24 -13.06
CA GLN A 76 1.52 -7.81 -14.27
C GLN A 76 1.08 -6.72 -15.25
N ASP A 77 0.93 -7.08 -16.53
CA ASP A 77 0.40 -6.18 -17.55
C ASP A 77 -1.11 -5.90 -17.38
N LEU A 78 -1.56 -4.79 -17.98
CA LEU A 78 -2.96 -4.35 -17.92
C LEU A 78 -3.93 -5.39 -18.50
N GLU A 79 -3.58 -5.99 -19.64
CA GLU A 79 -4.42 -6.97 -20.33
C GLU A 79 -4.71 -8.19 -19.44
N SER A 80 -3.72 -8.60 -18.64
CA SER A 80 -3.87 -9.69 -17.67
C SER A 80 -4.85 -9.33 -16.57
N TYR A 81 -4.78 -8.11 -16.03
CA TYR A 81 -5.76 -7.64 -15.05
C TYR A 81 -7.17 -7.57 -15.64
N GLU A 82 -7.34 -7.00 -16.84
CA GLU A 82 -8.64 -6.92 -17.53
C GLU A 82 -9.26 -8.32 -17.67
N ARG A 83 -8.51 -9.27 -18.21
CA ARG A 83 -8.97 -10.66 -18.39
C ARG A 83 -9.33 -11.36 -17.08
N TRP A 84 -8.59 -11.13 -16.00
CA TRP A 84 -8.91 -11.73 -14.69
C TRP A 84 -10.17 -11.12 -14.07
N ILE A 85 -10.32 -9.80 -14.16
CA ILE A 85 -11.49 -9.09 -13.65
C ILE A 85 -12.75 -9.54 -14.41
N ASP A 86 -12.71 -9.61 -15.74
CA ASP A 86 -13.83 -10.07 -16.56
C ASP A 86 -14.28 -11.48 -16.15
N ARG A 87 -13.32 -12.42 -16.00
CA ARG A 87 -13.61 -13.79 -15.55
C ARG A 87 -14.22 -13.86 -14.15
N LEU A 88 -13.80 -12.98 -13.23
CA LEU A 88 -14.35 -12.93 -11.88
C LEU A 88 -15.79 -12.39 -11.89
N LEU A 89 -16.06 -11.38 -12.71
CA LEU A 89 -17.40 -10.82 -12.88
C LEU A 89 -18.37 -11.83 -13.53
N GLU A 90 -17.93 -12.56 -14.56
CA GLU A 90 -18.71 -13.63 -15.19
C GLU A 90 -19.13 -14.71 -14.18
N ARG A 91 -18.22 -15.13 -13.31
CA ARG A 91 -18.48 -16.15 -12.27
C ARG A 91 -19.46 -15.70 -11.19
N ARG A 92 -19.58 -14.38 -10.94
CA ARG A 92 -20.51 -13.80 -9.95
C ARG A 92 -21.92 -13.57 -10.52
N GLY A 93 -22.05 -13.48 -11.84
CA GLY A 93 -23.34 -13.29 -12.53
C GLY A 93 -24.18 -14.56 -12.70
N THR A 94 -23.63 -15.72 -12.33
CA THR A 94 -24.29 -17.03 -12.24
C THR A 94 -24.53 -17.44 -10.80
#